data_AF-A0A4Q2YAN7-F1
#
_entry.id   AF-A0A4Q2YAN7-F1
#
_cell.length_a   1.000
_cell.length_b   1.000
_cell.length_c   1.000
_cell.angle_alpha   90.00
_cell.angle_beta   90.00
_cell.angle_gamma   90.00
#
_symmetry.space_group_name_H-M   'P 1'
#
loop_
_entity.id
_entity.type
_entity.pdbx_description
1 polymer ?
#
loop_
_entity_poly.entity_id
_entity_poly.type
_entity_poly.pdbx_seq_one_letter_code
_entity_poly.pdbx_strand_id
1 'polypeptide(L)'
;MLDRHGKVGILINNAGLSIGDQRAEMLSESAMGAMLSVNLKGTVKCVRAPAPAMAKNGGGVITNTASILAGSPLPVAAAYAASEAGVIAFTQAWSRELGPSGMRVNVIAPGFIETLMNRSPPPRLAQTLVARAPRGAWAGHRKSRLCTSFPPPARRPSSMGR
;
A
#
# COMPACT_ATOMS: atom_id res chain seq x y z
N MET A 1 11.82 -5.78 17.15
CA MET A 1 11.09 -4.49 16.98
C MET A 1 10.46 -4.07 18.28
N LEU A 2 9.53 -4.86 18.84
CA LEU A 2 8.92 -4.59 20.15
C LEU A 2 9.96 -4.58 21.28
N ASP A 3 10.92 -5.51 21.28
CA ASP A 3 11.99 -5.55 22.29
C ASP A 3 12.88 -4.30 22.30
N ARG A 4 13.00 -3.61 21.16
CA ARG A 4 13.85 -2.42 21.01
C ARG A 4 13.11 -1.11 21.25
N HIS A 5 11.80 -1.06 20.98
CA HIS A 5 11.02 0.18 21.00
C HIS A 5 9.87 0.18 22.02
N GLY A 6 9.60 -0.94 22.69
CA GLY A 6 8.54 -1.12 23.69
C GLY A 6 7.13 -1.10 23.09
N LYS A 7 6.74 0.03 22.50
CA LYS A 7 5.41 0.26 21.90
C LYS A 7 5.52 0.72 20.45
N VAL A 8 4.62 0.21 19.61
CA VAL A 8 4.43 0.69 18.23
C VAL A 8 3.12 1.48 18.17
N GLY A 9 3.22 2.79 17.92
CA GLY A 9 2.04 3.64 17.71
C GLY A 9 1.67 3.78 16.23
N ILE A 10 2.67 3.73 15.35
CA ILE A 10 2.52 3.93 13.90
C ILE A 10 3.34 2.87 13.17
N LEU A 11 2.72 2.17 12.23
CA LEU A 11 3.34 1.24 11.30
C LEU A 11 3.11 1.74 9.87
N ILE A 12 4.19 1.85 9.09
CA ILE A 12 4.13 2.23 7.67
C ILE A 12 4.74 1.10 6.86
N ASN A 13 3.91 0.39 6.08
CA ASN A 13 4.36 -0.59 5.11
C ASN A 13 4.49 0.10 3.75
N ASN A 14 5.74 0.43 3.37
CA ASN A 14 6.06 1.10 2.11
C ASN A 14 6.94 0.26 1.18
N ALA A 15 7.53 -0.83 1.67
CA ALA A 15 8.36 -1.69 0.84
C ALA A 15 7.53 -2.29 -0.30
N GLY A 16 8.01 -2.13 -1.53
CA GLY A 16 7.38 -2.64 -2.73
C GLY A 16 8.43 -3.00 -3.77
N LEU A 17 8.07 -3.91 -4.66
CA LEU A 17 8.92 -4.50 -5.68
C LEU A 17 8.11 -4.66 -6.97
N SER A 18 8.64 -4.16 -8.07
CA SER A 18 8.16 -4.42 -9.43
C SER A 18 9.30 -5.04 -10.22
N ILE A 19 9.09 -6.22 -10.80
CA ILE A 19 10.09 -6.95 -11.59
C ILE A 19 9.45 -7.38 -12.91
N GLY A 20 10.19 -7.17 -14.00
CA GLY A 20 9.85 -7.74 -15.29
C GLY A 20 8.60 -7.10 -15.87
N ASP A 21 8.75 -5.87 -16.39
CA ASP A 21 7.73 -5.13 -17.14
C ASP A 21 7.43 -5.84 -18.48
N GLN A 22 6.88 -7.05 -18.42
CA GLN A 22 6.52 -7.89 -19.54
C GLN A 22 5.16 -8.55 -19.36
N ARG A 23 4.61 -9.10 -20.45
CA ARG A 23 3.31 -9.76 -20.41
C ARG A 23 3.34 -10.94 -19.42
N ALA A 24 2.21 -11.19 -18.76
CA ALA A 24 2.13 -12.12 -17.64
C ALA A 24 2.57 -13.55 -18.02
N GLU A 25 2.25 -13.99 -19.24
CA GLU A 25 2.63 -15.29 -19.79
C GLU A 25 4.14 -15.46 -20.01
N MET A 26 4.89 -14.35 -20.07
CA MET A 26 6.35 -14.37 -20.20
C MET A 26 7.04 -14.18 -18.84
N LEU A 27 6.29 -13.82 -17.79
CA LEU A 27 6.84 -13.56 -16.46
C LEU A 27 7.27 -14.87 -15.78
N SER A 28 8.52 -14.93 -15.33
CA SER A 28 8.99 -16.09 -14.58
C SER A 28 8.24 -16.22 -13.24
N GLU A 29 7.98 -17.45 -12.83
CA GLU A 29 7.38 -17.76 -11.53
C GLU A 29 8.18 -17.18 -10.34
N SER A 30 9.52 -17.15 -10.44
CA SER A 30 10.36 -16.55 -9.41
C SER A 30 10.14 -15.04 -9.26
N ALA A 31 10.04 -14.31 -10.37
CA ALA A 31 9.73 -12.87 -10.36
C ALA A 31 8.32 -12.59 -9.81
N MET A 32 7.31 -13.37 -10.25
CA MET A 32 5.95 -13.26 -9.71
C MET A 32 5.94 -13.55 -8.20
N GLY A 33 6.57 -14.64 -7.79
CA GLY A 33 6.69 -15.06 -6.40
C GLY A 33 7.39 -14.01 -5.54
N ALA A 34 8.45 -13.38 -6.05
CA ALA A 34 9.15 -12.29 -5.35
C ALA A 34 8.26 -11.08 -5.13
N MET A 35 7.52 -10.61 -6.15
CA MET A 35 6.59 -9.48 -6.02
C MET A 35 5.46 -9.77 -5.02
N LEU A 36 4.85 -10.96 -5.08
CA LEU A 36 3.83 -11.37 -4.11
C LEU A 36 4.40 -11.52 -2.70
N SER A 37 5.64 -12.02 -2.58
CA SER A 37 6.30 -12.20 -1.29
C SER A 37 6.60 -10.87 -0.61
N VAL A 38 7.13 -9.88 -1.35
CA VAL A 38 7.47 -8.57 -0.80
C VAL A 38 6.21 -7.73 -0.58
N ASN A 39 5.43 -7.46 -1.62
CA ASN A 39 4.39 -6.45 -1.57
C ASN A 39 3.21 -6.91 -0.71
N LEU A 40 2.78 -8.17 -0.89
CA LEU A 40 1.60 -8.71 -0.22
C LEU A 40 1.96 -9.46 1.06
N LYS A 41 2.70 -10.58 0.97
CA LYS A 41 3.00 -11.43 2.14
C LYS A 41 3.83 -10.67 3.17
N GLY A 42 4.76 -9.82 2.74
CA GLY A 42 5.56 -8.95 3.60
C GLY A 42 4.67 -8.00 4.40
N THR A 43 3.80 -7.25 3.72
CA THR A 43 2.81 -6.36 4.36
C THR A 43 1.92 -7.11 5.36
N VAL A 44 1.42 -8.30 4.99
CA VAL A 44 0.67 -9.21 5.88
C VAL A 44 1.45 -9.53 7.15
N LYS A 45 2.70 -9.95 7.03
CA LYS A 45 3.54 -10.29 8.17
C LYS A 45 3.84 -9.08 9.05
N CYS A 46 4.15 -7.94 8.44
CA CYS A 46 4.49 -6.70 9.16
C CYS A 46 3.31 -6.12 9.94
N VAL A 47 2.06 -6.35 9.52
CA VAL A 47 0.88 -6.01 10.31
C VAL A 47 0.58 -7.06 11.38
N ARG A 48 0.61 -8.34 11.02
CA ARG A 48 0.24 -9.45 11.93
C ARG A 48 1.13 -9.50 13.16
N ALA A 49 2.43 -9.23 13.02
CA ALA A 49 3.37 -9.33 14.13
C ALA A 49 3.10 -8.32 15.27
N PRO A 50 2.98 -6.99 15.02
CA PRO A 50 2.72 -6.01 16.06
C PRO A 50 1.24 -5.83 16.42
N ALA A 51 0.28 -6.22 15.57
CA ALA A 51 -1.14 -5.90 15.77
C ALA A 51 -1.71 -6.31 17.15
N PRO A 52 -1.44 -7.53 17.69
CA PRO A 52 -1.92 -7.90 19.02
C PRO A 52 -1.33 -7.01 20.14
N ALA A 53 -0.06 -6.63 20.03
CA ALA A 53 0.58 -5.75 21.01
C ALA A 53 0.07 -4.32 20.88
N MET A 54 -0.18 -3.83 19.67
CA MET A 54 -0.81 -2.52 19.44
C MET A 54 -2.21 -2.46 20.05
N ALA A 55 -3.02 -3.51 19.87
CA ALA A 55 -4.35 -3.63 20.47
C ALA A 55 -4.32 -3.53 22.00
N LYS A 56 -3.43 -4.30 22.64
CA LYS A 56 -3.22 -4.24 24.10
C LYS A 56 -2.78 -2.86 24.60
N ASN A 57 -2.07 -2.11 23.76
CA ASN A 57 -1.53 -0.79 24.09
C ASN A 57 -2.45 0.38 23.73
N GLY A 58 -3.74 0.12 23.51
CA GLY A 58 -4.77 1.14 23.23
C GLY A 58 -4.93 1.51 21.75
N GLY A 59 -4.39 0.69 20.85
CA GLY A 59 -4.51 0.88 19.41
C GLY A 59 -3.35 1.66 18.77
N GLY A 60 -3.56 2.09 17.52
CA GLY A 60 -2.52 2.76 16.74
C GLY A 60 -2.91 2.97 15.27
N VAL A 61 -1.92 3.30 14.46
CA VAL A 61 -2.11 3.62 13.04
C VAL A 61 -1.29 2.68 12.17
N ILE A 62 -1.93 2.12 11.16
CA ILE A 62 -1.28 1.31 10.13
C ILE A 62 -1.55 2.00 8.79
N THR A 63 -0.49 2.30 8.05
CA THR A 63 -0.59 2.81 6.68
C THR A 63 0.17 1.89 5.74
N ASN A 64 -0.53 1.35 4.75
CA ASN A 64 0.05 0.53 3.70
C ASN A 64 0.20 1.37 2.43
N THR A 65 1.22 1.07 1.63
CA THR A 65 1.43 1.67 0.31
C THR A 65 1.05 0.64 -0.73
N ALA A 66 0.18 1.04 -1.64
CA ALA A 66 -0.23 0.28 -2.82
C ALA A 66 0.24 1.02 -4.09
N SER A 67 -0.52 0.91 -5.18
CA SER A 67 -0.29 1.65 -6.42
C SER A 67 -1.62 1.98 -7.10
N ILE A 68 -1.68 3.06 -7.88
CA ILE A 68 -2.82 3.28 -8.79
C ILE A 68 -3.02 2.12 -9.77
N LEU A 69 -1.96 1.36 -10.08
CA LEU A 69 -2.04 0.20 -10.96
C LEU A 69 -2.85 -0.95 -10.36
N ALA A 70 -3.07 -0.95 -9.05
CA ALA A 70 -3.98 -1.89 -8.39
C ALA A 70 -5.45 -1.72 -8.84
N GLY A 71 -5.87 -0.48 -9.14
CA GLY A 71 -7.22 -0.18 -9.61
C GLY A 71 -7.32 0.05 -11.12
N SER A 72 -6.24 0.52 -11.74
CA SER A 72 -6.14 0.76 -13.19
C SER A 72 -4.86 0.14 -13.75
N PRO A 73 -4.82 -1.19 -13.91
CA PRO A 73 -3.62 -1.89 -14.36
C PRO A 73 -3.24 -1.49 -15.78
N LEU A 74 -1.95 -1.63 -16.07
CA LEU A 74 -1.40 -1.50 -17.42
C LEU A 74 -1.09 -2.89 -17.98
N PRO A 75 -1.07 -3.03 -19.32
CA PRO A 75 -0.35 -4.14 -19.94
C PRO A 75 1.05 -4.23 -19.33
N VAL A 76 1.56 -5.46 -19.19
CA VAL A 76 2.87 -5.78 -18.61
C VAL A 76 3.05 -5.60 -17.09
N ALA A 77 2.05 -5.09 -16.38
CA ALA A 77 2.11 -4.89 -14.93
C ALA A 77 1.21 -5.85 -14.13
N ALA A 78 0.73 -6.94 -14.73
CA ALA A 78 -0.35 -7.75 -14.16
C ALA A 78 -0.02 -8.32 -12.76
N ALA A 79 1.15 -8.93 -12.59
CA ALA A 79 1.55 -9.52 -11.30
C ALA A 79 1.78 -8.45 -10.23
N TYR A 80 2.40 -7.33 -10.60
CA TYR A 80 2.58 -6.18 -9.71
C TYR A 80 1.23 -5.57 -9.31
N ALA A 81 0.36 -5.29 -10.27
CA ALA A 81 -0.98 -4.76 -10.02
C ALA A 81 -1.81 -5.70 -9.12
N ALA A 82 -1.73 -7.02 -9.34
CA ALA A 82 -2.41 -8.00 -8.52
C ALA A 82 -1.88 -8.02 -7.07
N SER A 83 -0.57 -7.92 -6.87
CA SER A 83 0.01 -7.88 -5.52
C SER A 83 -0.43 -6.62 -4.76
N GLU A 84 -0.44 -5.46 -5.41
CA GLU A 84 -0.88 -4.18 -4.83
C GLU A 84 -2.40 -4.12 -4.60
N ALA A 85 -3.20 -4.74 -5.47
CA ALA A 85 -4.64 -4.91 -5.26
C ALA A 85 -4.94 -5.77 -4.03
N GLY A 86 -4.13 -6.83 -3.82
CA GLY A 86 -4.17 -7.62 -2.59
C GLY A 86 -3.94 -6.76 -1.35
N VAL A 87 -2.97 -5.85 -1.38
CA VAL A 87 -2.71 -4.92 -0.27
C VAL A 87 -3.91 -4.03 0.03
N ILE A 88 -4.59 -3.50 -1.00
CA ILE A 88 -5.81 -2.70 -0.82
C ILE A 88 -6.90 -3.54 -0.15
N ALA A 89 -7.17 -4.74 -0.66
CA ALA A 89 -8.20 -5.63 -0.11
C ALA A 89 -7.92 -6.00 1.35
N PHE A 90 -6.68 -6.37 1.69
CA PHE A 90 -6.27 -6.65 3.08
C PHE A 90 -6.43 -5.44 3.98
N THR A 91 -6.05 -4.26 3.51
CA THR A 91 -6.20 -3.01 4.29
C THR A 91 -7.67 -2.77 4.63
N GLN A 92 -8.57 -2.95 3.67
CA GLN A 92 -10.01 -2.79 3.90
C GLN A 92 -10.57 -3.80 4.90
N ALA A 93 -10.16 -5.06 4.82
CA ALA A 93 -10.56 -6.09 5.77
C ALA A 93 -10.05 -5.77 7.19
N TRP A 94 -8.76 -5.51 7.33
CA TRP A 94 -8.16 -5.18 8.62
C TRP A 94 -8.68 -3.90 9.24
N SER A 95 -9.06 -2.89 8.45
CA SER A 95 -9.70 -1.70 9.03
C SER A 95 -10.98 -2.06 9.80
N ARG A 96 -11.70 -3.10 9.38
CA ARG A 96 -12.92 -3.58 10.04
C ARG A 96 -12.60 -4.52 11.19
N GLU A 97 -11.64 -5.43 11.01
CA GLU A 97 -11.22 -6.39 12.05
C GLU A 97 -10.51 -5.72 13.24
N LEU A 98 -9.66 -4.73 12.96
CA LEU A 98 -8.79 -4.07 13.94
C LEU A 98 -9.39 -2.76 14.48
N GLY A 99 -10.43 -2.23 13.83
CA GLY A 99 -11.13 -1.02 14.27
C GLY A 99 -11.62 -1.08 15.73
N PRO A 100 -12.28 -2.16 16.18
CA PRO A 100 -12.77 -2.30 17.55
C PRO A 100 -11.67 -2.22 18.64
N SER A 101 -10.43 -2.53 18.29
CA SER A 101 -9.27 -2.45 19.19
C SER A 101 -8.57 -1.08 19.16
N GLY A 102 -9.18 -0.08 18.53
CA GLY A 102 -8.66 1.29 18.47
C GLY A 102 -7.63 1.51 17.37
N MET A 103 -7.47 0.57 16.43
CA MET A 103 -6.57 0.75 15.29
C MET A 103 -7.25 1.46 14.13
N ARG A 104 -6.47 2.30 13.42
CA ARG A 104 -6.82 2.89 12.13
C ARG A 104 -5.93 2.29 11.06
N VAL A 105 -6.50 1.62 10.07
CA VAL A 105 -5.76 0.99 8.97
C VAL A 105 -6.14 1.68 7.67
N ASN A 106 -5.16 2.25 6.98
CA ASN A 106 -5.36 2.99 5.73
C ASN A 106 -4.38 2.53 4.67
N VAL A 107 -4.72 2.80 3.40
CA VAL A 107 -3.85 2.55 2.26
C VAL A 107 -3.68 3.84 1.46
N ILE A 108 -2.47 4.10 0.99
CA ILE A 108 -2.20 5.12 -0.01
C ILE A 108 -1.89 4.43 -1.34
N ALA A 109 -2.43 4.94 -2.44
CA ALA A 109 -2.15 4.43 -3.78
C ALA A 109 -1.50 5.53 -4.62
N PRO A 110 -0.16 5.65 -4.58
CA PRO A 110 0.55 6.67 -5.34
C PRO A 110 0.40 6.45 -6.85
N GLY A 111 0.36 7.58 -7.57
CA GLY A 111 0.49 7.61 -9.02
C GLY A 111 1.93 7.40 -9.47
N PHE A 112 2.27 7.93 -10.63
CA PHE A 112 3.65 7.90 -11.13
C PHE A 112 4.54 8.85 -10.33
N ILE A 113 5.26 8.28 -9.36
CA ILE A 113 6.26 8.97 -8.56
C ILE A 113 7.65 8.55 -9.06
N GLU A 114 8.50 9.52 -9.34
CA GLU A 114 9.90 9.22 -9.66
C GLU A 114 10.55 8.60 -8.42
N THR A 115 11.12 7.40 -8.57
CA THR A 115 11.83 6.68 -7.50
C THR A 115 12.94 5.83 -8.12
N LEU A 116 13.86 5.32 -7.30
CA LEU A 116 14.88 4.37 -7.77
C LEU A 116 14.29 3.14 -8.46
N MET A 117 13.07 2.73 -8.10
CA MET A 117 12.34 1.61 -8.71
C MET A 117 12.01 1.88 -10.19
N ASN A 118 11.75 3.14 -10.55
CA ASN A 118 11.22 3.53 -11.86
C ASN A 118 12.09 4.59 -12.57
N ARG A 119 13.38 4.73 -12.19
CA ARG A 119 14.24 5.83 -12.65
C ARG A 119 14.60 5.76 -14.15
N SER A 120 14.43 4.59 -14.77
CA SER A 120 14.65 4.38 -16.21
C SER A 120 13.59 3.43 -16.79
N PRO A 121 12.32 3.87 -16.91
CA PRO A 121 11.31 3.04 -17.52
C PRO A 121 11.58 2.93 -19.03
N PRO A 122 11.22 1.82 -19.69
CA PRO A 122 11.28 1.71 -21.15
C PRO A 122 10.56 2.90 -21.81
N PRO A 123 11.07 3.47 -22.92
CA PRO A 123 10.54 4.71 -23.51
C PRO A 123 9.02 4.67 -23.79
N ARG A 124 8.50 3.53 -24.23
CA ARG A 124 7.05 3.33 -24.48
C ARG A 124 6.23 3.39 -23.19
N LEU A 125 6.75 2.82 -22.11
CA LEU A 125 6.10 2.88 -20.80
C LEU A 125 6.16 4.33 -20.32
N ALA A 126 7.33 4.97 -20.33
CA ALA A 126 7.51 6.36 -19.91
C ALA A 126 6.51 7.33 -20.58
N GLN A 127 6.32 7.23 -21.90
CA GLN A 127 5.35 8.03 -22.65
C GLN A 127 3.90 7.74 -22.25
N THR A 128 3.54 6.47 -22.06
CA THR A 128 2.20 6.06 -21.62
C THR A 128 1.88 6.55 -20.21
N LEU A 129 2.86 6.49 -19.30
CA LEU A 129 2.70 6.92 -17.91
C LEU A 129 2.56 8.45 -17.82
N VAL A 130 3.34 9.19 -18.62
CA VAL A 130 3.23 10.64 -18.76
C VAL A 130 1.86 11.05 -19.30
N ALA A 131 1.38 10.41 -20.36
CA ALA A 131 0.07 10.72 -20.96
C ALA A 131 -1.11 10.44 -20.02
N ARG A 132 -0.99 9.43 -19.14
CA ARG A 132 -2.02 9.10 -18.14
C ARG A 132 -1.95 9.95 -16.87
N ALA A 133 -0.83 10.64 -16.62
CA ALA A 133 -0.72 11.55 -15.49
C ALA A 133 -1.57 12.81 -15.78
N PRO A 134 -2.47 13.24 -14.87
CA PRO A 134 -3.27 14.45 -15.07
C PRO A 134 -2.45 15.72 -15.35
N ARG A 135 -1.18 15.72 -14.93
CA ARG A 135 -0.23 16.83 -15.14
C ARG A 135 0.69 16.64 -16.34
N GLY A 136 0.58 15.54 -17.09
CA GLY A 136 1.51 15.24 -18.18
C GLY A 136 2.96 15.07 -17.71
N ALA A 137 3.18 14.72 -16.44
CA ALA A 137 4.52 14.59 -15.86
C ALA A 137 4.50 13.69 -14.61
N TRP A 138 5.65 13.10 -14.28
CA TRP A 138 5.87 12.38 -13.03
C TRP A 138 5.81 13.35 -11.84
N ALA A 139 5.20 12.92 -10.74
CA ALA A 139 5.28 13.71 -9.52
C ALA A 139 6.65 13.49 -8.85
N GLY A 140 7.36 14.59 -8.59
CA GLY A 140 8.61 14.53 -7.84
C GLY A 140 8.39 14.02 -6.41
N HIS A 141 9.43 13.44 -5.82
CA HIS A 141 9.43 12.83 -4.47
C HIS A 141 8.78 13.68 -3.36
N ARG A 142 8.74 15.00 -3.48
CA ARG A 142 8.17 15.93 -2.48
C ARG A 142 6.66 16.21 -2.63
N LYS A 143 5.99 15.67 -3.67
CA LYS A 143 4.60 16.03 -4.04
C LYS A 143 3.64 14.84 -4.12
N SER A 144 3.79 13.81 -3.28
CA SER A 144 2.75 12.78 -3.12
C SER A 144 1.56 13.37 -2.33
N ARG A 145 0.50 13.79 -3.03
CA ARG A 145 -0.76 14.13 -2.37
C ARG A 145 -1.47 12.84 -1.95
N LEU A 146 -1.89 12.82 -0.70
CA LEU A 146 -2.69 11.77 -0.09
C LEU A 146 -4.03 11.68 -0.84
N CYS A 147 -4.26 10.61 -1.59
CA CYS A 147 -5.60 10.28 -2.10
C CYS A 147 -6.23 9.32 -1.09
N THR A 148 -6.95 9.85 -0.10
CA THR A 148 -7.75 9.05 0.83
C THR A 148 -9.19 9.05 0.32
N SER A 149 -9.54 8.12 -0.56
CA SER A 149 -10.93 7.86 -0.90
C SER A 149 -11.56 6.95 0.17
N PHE A 150 -11.72 7.46 1.40
CA PHE A 150 -12.51 6.78 2.42
C PHE A 150 -13.29 7.79 3.27
N PRO A 151 -14.57 7.50 3.60
CA PRO A 151 -15.35 8.33 4.51
C PRO A 151 -14.65 8.42 5.87
N PRO A 152 -14.78 9.55 6.58
CA PRO A 152 -14.24 9.67 7.93
C PRO A 152 -14.84 8.58 8.83
N PRO A 153 -14.07 8.07 9.82
CA PRO A 153 -14.62 7.11 10.78
C PRO A 153 -15.87 7.69 11.45
N ALA A 154 -16.88 6.85 11.66
CA ALA A 154 -18.07 7.22 12.40
C ALA A 154 -17.67 7.83 13.75
N ARG A 155 -18.10 9.07 14.00
CA ARG A 155 -17.89 9.72 15.31
C ARG A 155 -18.49 8.82 16.37
N ARG A 156 -17.73 8.54 17.45
CA ARG A 156 -18.30 7.87 18.62
C ARG A 156 -19.52 8.68 19.08
N PRO A 157 -20.68 8.04 19.37
CA PRO A 157 -21.74 8.75 20.05
C PRO A 157 -21.17 9.29 21.36
N SER A 158 -21.28 10.61 21.56
CA SER A 158 -21.02 11.22 22.86
C SER A 158 -21.93 10.53 23.87
N SER A 159 -21.33 9.91 24.88
CA SER A 159 -22.05 9.44 26.06
C SER A 159 -22.86 10.61 26.62
N MET A 160 -24.18 10.60 26.43
CA MET A 160 -25.08 11.45 27.19
C MET A 160 -24.93 11.04 28.65
N GLY A 161 -24.60 12.05 29.46
CA GLY A 161 -24.41 11.93 30.89
C GLY A 161 -25.69 11.50 31.60
N ARG A 162 -25.43 11.07 32.83
CA ARG A 162 -26.34 10.62 33.88
C ARG A 162 -27.55 11.52 34.10
#